data_AF-A0A9V1FSU2-F1
#
_entry.id   AF-A0A9V1FSU2-F1
#
_cell.length_a   1.000
_cell.length_b   1.000
_cell.length_c   1.000
_cell.angle_alpha   90.00
_cell.angle_beta   90.00
_cell.angle_gamma   90.00
#
_symmetry.space_group_name_H-M   'P 1'
#
loop_
_entity.id
_entity.type
_entity.pdbx_description
1 polymer ?
#
loop_
_entity_poly.entity_id
_entity_poly.type
_entity_poly.pdbx_seq_one_letter_code
_entity_poly.pdbx_strand_id
1 'polypeptide(L)'
;MGPKAKKSARKKKITKAERLKQLQEEEERRQKEEEETRVKHEKEEMERLERQRVEREKWHQLEAKDLERRNEELEELYLLEECFPEAEKLKQDTRLLSQWNHYIQCDGSPDPSVSPEINTFISLWKEETNETLEEVIAKSKLVLNLIEKLRLLLLQTPSYDLEDKAIIQYQGSILELQELLHLKFNVATERLLRQASTLADLDSGNMEKVIQDENVTVYVWANLKKNPRYRSVRFSETQIRFEIPRILATSGIAIRLLHTHYDHATPLRPVSASLQGHTATVTHFVKDEVQKGEAEISKELQEEYKQQECESVSVYEEETKVEEQGDTEVQMSFVQEESEATKCELEMKLLSEAVFAAQLLLIENANEKPCFCEDNEVDLCQFTTLGGVYHLDIFELPPQCKPMKGWMIVEILKEGLQKYIYPPESTEDFETENAFPPIEVTLEVQENVIFFEDPMVARWDAEGKHWQTDGISNVLYQSEERLITFSLETFGPVTLIQDTHINMPFQSWELRPLDVNKVLLTVTTVFTEIQIQIKENLCMLASVKVDNKKHSSTLEGRWMTPISFILALKETGLNIFPTGHSHFYVVINRKEPLVEIKAYRQLALLTSAFAFGWSKWNVECGSKKVIVKNVTP
;
A
#
# COMPACT_ATOMS: atom_id res chain seq x y z
N MET A 1 -29.99 59.36 67.94
CA MET A 1 -30.49 59.25 69.32
C MET A 1 -29.40 58.65 70.19
N GLY A 2 -28.91 59.40 71.17
CA GLY A 2 -28.00 58.87 72.20
C GLY A 2 -28.79 58.54 73.47
N PRO A 3 -28.17 57.80 74.41
CA PRO A 3 -27.81 58.48 75.64
C PRO A 3 -26.39 58.22 76.13
N LYS A 4 -25.96 59.19 76.94
CA LYS A 4 -24.64 59.51 77.48
C LYS A 4 -24.25 58.67 78.72
N ALA A 5 -22.98 58.26 78.74
CA ALA A 5 -21.93 58.53 79.76
C ALA A 5 -22.14 58.04 81.22
N LYS A 6 -21.13 57.49 81.92
CA LYS A 6 -19.88 58.17 82.34
C LYS A 6 -18.94 57.23 83.14
N LYS A 7 -17.66 57.61 83.16
CA LYS A 7 -16.63 57.51 84.24
C LYS A 7 -15.60 56.36 84.26
N SER A 8 -14.37 56.81 84.52
CA SER A 8 -13.04 56.17 84.51
C SER A 8 -12.60 55.55 85.84
N ALA A 9 -11.72 54.54 85.81
CA ALA A 9 -10.92 54.09 86.96
C ALA A 9 -9.46 53.68 86.59
N ARG A 10 -8.53 53.96 87.51
CA ARG A 10 -7.04 53.88 87.43
C ARG A 10 -6.46 52.45 87.48
N LYS A 11 -5.33 52.20 86.81
CA LYS A 11 -4.49 50.96 86.83
C LYS A 11 -3.59 50.85 88.09
N LYS A 12 -3.44 49.64 88.65
CA LYS A 12 -2.51 49.27 89.76
C LYS A 12 -1.42 48.27 89.29
N LYS A 13 -0.25 48.30 89.97
CA LYS A 13 0.95 47.46 89.74
C LYS A 13 0.77 46.04 90.32
N ILE A 14 1.20 45.02 89.56
CA ILE A 14 1.03 43.56 89.81
C ILE A 14 2.26 42.96 90.54
N THR A 15 2.02 42.00 91.44
CA THR A 15 2.98 41.39 92.40
C THR A 15 3.70 40.16 91.80
N LYS A 16 4.90 39.78 92.28
CA LYS A 16 5.74 38.68 91.71
C LYS A 16 5.04 37.31 91.69
N ALA A 17 4.13 37.04 92.63
CA ALA A 17 3.31 35.83 92.67
C ALA A 17 2.12 35.84 91.67
N GLU A 18 1.56 37.02 91.37
CA GLU A 18 0.54 37.18 90.32
C GLU A 18 1.17 37.03 88.92
N ARG A 19 2.41 37.47 88.72
CA ARG A 19 3.14 37.23 87.46
C ARG A 19 3.42 35.75 87.21
N LEU A 20 3.76 34.97 88.24
CA LEU A 20 3.95 33.52 88.11
C LEU A 20 2.64 32.79 87.80
N LYS A 21 1.53 33.18 88.44
CA LYS A 21 0.20 32.67 88.08
C LYS A 21 -0.23 33.07 86.67
N GLN A 22 0.02 34.31 86.25
CA GLN A 22 -0.26 34.75 84.87
C GLN A 22 0.60 34.02 83.84
N LEU A 23 1.86 33.71 84.15
CA LEU A 23 2.72 32.89 83.28
C LEU A 23 2.22 31.45 83.20
N GLN A 24 1.81 30.84 84.32
CA GLN A 24 1.24 29.49 84.34
C GLN A 24 -0.11 29.41 83.60
N GLU A 25 -0.96 30.42 83.78
CA GLU A 25 -2.27 30.50 83.10
C GLU A 25 -2.10 30.81 81.60
N GLU A 26 -1.10 31.59 81.21
CA GLU A 26 -0.74 31.84 79.81
C GLU A 26 -0.09 30.61 79.17
N GLU A 27 0.71 29.84 79.90
CA GLU A 27 1.32 28.58 79.46
C GLU A 27 0.27 27.47 79.34
N GLU A 28 -0.67 27.35 80.29
CA GLU A 28 -1.85 26.48 80.16
C GLU A 28 -2.76 26.91 79.00
N ARG A 29 -2.92 28.22 78.76
CA ARG A 29 -3.70 28.70 77.61
C ARG A 29 -3.01 28.40 76.29
N ARG A 30 -1.68 28.55 76.21
CA ARG A 30 -0.88 28.14 75.05
C ARG A 30 -0.95 26.63 74.82
N GLN A 31 -0.87 25.82 75.87
CA GLN A 31 -1.01 24.36 75.76
C GLN A 31 -2.41 23.95 75.29
N LYS A 32 -3.47 24.64 75.76
CA LYS A 32 -4.84 24.43 75.26
C LYS A 32 -5.02 24.89 73.81
N GLU A 33 -4.45 26.03 73.42
CA GLU A 33 -4.48 26.52 72.03
C GLU A 33 -3.67 25.60 71.09
N GLU A 34 -2.52 25.07 71.52
CA GLU A 34 -1.72 24.07 70.80
C GLU A 34 -2.43 22.72 70.69
N GLU A 35 -3.12 22.28 71.74
CA GLU A 35 -3.93 21.06 71.71
C GLU A 35 -5.18 21.22 70.83
N GLU A 36 -5.84 22.37 70.86
CA GLU A 36 -6.96 22.68 69.96
C GLU A 36 -6.54 22.76 68.49
N THR A 37 -5.37 23.32 68.20
CA THR A 37 -4.82 23.37 66.83
C THR A 37 -4.40 21.99 66.33
N ARG A 38 -3.81 21.15 67.20
CA ARG A 38 -3.50 19.75 66.89
C ARG A 38 -4.76 18.95 66.59
N VAL A 39 -5.79 19.07 67.43
CA VAL A 39 -7.08 18.39 67.24
C VAL A 39 -7.81 18.89 65.98
N LYS A 40 -7.71 20.18 65.65
CA LYS A 40 -8.26 20.71 64.37
C LYS A 40 -7.52 20.15 63.16
N HIS A 41 -6.19 20.12 63.19
CA HIS A 41 -5.40 19.54 62.11
C HIS A 41 -5.67 18.03 61.93
N GLU A 42 -5.78 17.28 63.03
CA GLU A 42 -6.18 15.86 63.00
C GLU A 42 -7.58 15.66 62.42
N LYS A 43 -8.55 16.52 62.77
CA LYS A 43 -9.90 16.49 62.18
C LYS A 43 -9.91 16.84 60.69
N GLU A 44 -9.13 17.84 60.26
CA GLU A 44 -9.02 18.23 58.85
C GLU A 44 -8.33 17.13 58.02
N GLU A 45 -7.29 16.47 58.54
CA GLU A 45 -6.65 15.33 57.90
C GLU A 45 -7.61 14.13 57.80
N MET A 46 -8.37 13.84 58.87
CA MET A 46 -9.40 12.80 58.85
C MET A 46 -10.49 13.10 57.82
N GLU A 47 -10.95 14.35 57.71
CA GLU A 47 -11.94 14.77 56.73
C GLU A 47 -11.41 14.68 55.29
N ARG A 48 -10.14 15.05 55.06
CA ARG A 48 -9.48 14.85 53.75
C ARG A 48 -9.43 13.37 53.37
N LEU A 49 -9.02 12.50 54.30
CA LEU A 49 -8.96 11.06 54.06
C LEU A 49 -10.36 10.47 53.81
N GLU A 50 -11.39 10.96 54.51
CA GLU A 50 -12.77 10.56 54.29
C GLU A 50 -13.29 11.02 52.91
N ARG A 51 -13.03 12.26 52.50
CA ARG A 51 -13.34 12.74 51.15
C ARG A 51 -12.65 11.90 50.07
N GLN A 52 -11.36 11.58 50.25
CA GLN A 52 -10.63 10.70 49.34
C GLN A 52 -11.18 9.26 49.31
N ARG A 53 -11.71 8.75 50.41
CA ARG A 53 -12.39 7.44 50.44
C ARG A 53 -13.70 7.50 49.67
N VAL A 54 -14.55 8.50 49.95
CA VAL A 54 -15.83 8.69 49.26
C VAL A 54 -15.63 8.93 47.77
N GLU A 55 -14.62 9.69 47.35
CA GLU A 55 -14.29 9.87 45.93
C GLU A 55 -13.85 8.55 45.29
N ARG A 56 -12.99 7.76 45.95
CA ARG A 56 -12.60 6.43 45.45
C ARG A 56 -13.77 5.46 45.38
N GLU A 57 -14.64 5.44 46.39
CA GLU A 57 -15.84 4.61 46.39
C GLU A 57 -16.80 4.99 45.26
N LYS A 58 -17.02 6.29 45.04
CA LYS A 58 -17.79 6.78 43.88
C LYS A 58 -17.13 6.37 42.56
N TRP A 59 -15.81 6.44 42.48
CA TRP A 59 -15.07 6.03 41.30
C TRP A 59 -15.22 4.54 41.02
N HIS A 60 -15.09 3.69 42.05
CA HIS A 60 -15.34 2.25 41.94
C HIS A 60 -16.79 1.91 41.58
N GLN A 61 -17.77 2.66 42.11
CA GLN A 61 -19.16 2.49 41.72
C GLN A 61 -19.41 2.86 40.25
N LEU A 62 -18.77 3.92 39.76
CA LEU A 62 -18.83 4.30 38.35
C LEU A 62 -18.16 3.24 37.48
N GLU A 63 -17.01 2.71 37.89
CA GLU A 63 -16.29 1.65 37.19
C GLU A 63 -17.07 0.34 37.14
N ALA A 64 -17.74 -0.05 38.22
CA ALA A 64 -18.61 -1.23 38.26
C ALA A 64 -19.80 -1.08 37.30
N LYS A 65 -20.48 0.08 37.31
CA LYS A 65 -21.56 0.38 36.35
C LYS A 65 -21.07 0.44 34.92
N ASP A 66 -19.85 0.91 34.69
CA ASP A 66 -19.22 0.91 33.38
C ASP A 66 -18.93 -0.51 32.89
N LEU A 67 -18.47 -1.39 33.79
CA LEU A 67 -18.21 -2.80 33.49
C LEU A 67 -19.49 -3.57 33.15
N GLU A 68 -20.58 -3.35 33.89
CA GLU A 68 -21.88 -3.96 33.59
C GLU A 68 -22.37 -3.55 32.20
N ARG A 69 -22.35 -2.25 31.88
CA ARG A 69 -22.73 -1.74 30.55
C ARG A 69 -21.85 -2.32 29.44
N ARG A 70 -20.55 -2.46 29.67
CA ARG A 70 -19.63 -3.04 28.67
C ARG A 70 -19.99 -4.47 28.28
N ASN A 71 -20.54 -5.28 29.19
CA ASN A 71 -20.94 -6.64 28.84
C ASN A 71 -22.13 -6.64 27.89
N GLU A 72 -23.16 -5.82 28.17
CA GLU A 72 -24.32 -5.65 27.29
C GLU A 72 -23.91 -5.05 25.93
N GLU A 73 -23.09 -3.99 25.94
CA GLU A 73 -22.54 -3.35 24.73
C GLU A 73 -21.67 -4.33 23.91
N LEU A 74 -20.95 -5.26 24.57
CA LEU A 74 -20.14 -6.26 23.90
C LEU A 74 -20.99 -7.30 23.16
N GLU A 75 -22.12 -7.73 23.74
CA GLU A 75 -23.07 -8.62 23.07
C GLU A 75 -23.69 -7.96 21.84
N GLU A 76 -24.10 -6.69 21.93
CA GLU A 76 -24.59 -5.92 20.77
C GLU A 76 -23.51 -5.78 19.68
N LEU A 77 -22.26 -5.55 20.07
CA LEU A 77 -21.14 -5.48 19.13
C LEU A 77 -20.91 -6.79 18.39
N TYR A 78 -21.01 -7.95 19.05
CA TYR A 78 -20.82 -9.23 18.38
C TYR A 78 -21.86 -9.46 17.28
N LEU A 79 -23.11 -9.05 17.50
CA LEU A 79 -24.15 -9.12 16.48
C LEU A 79 -23.82 -8.23 15.27
N LEU A 80 -23.26 -7.04 15.50
CA LEU A 80 -22.86 -6.14 14.40
C LEU A 80 -21.60 -6.63 13.67
N GLU A 81 -20.71 -7.36 14.34
CA GLU A 81 -19.51 -7.92 13.71
C GLU A 81 -19.81 -9.04 12.71
N GLU A 82 -21.02 -9.62 12.71
CA GLU A 82 -21.49 -10.55 11.66
C GLU A 82 -21.50 -9.92 10.26
N CYS A 83 -21.58 -8.59 10.16
CA CYS A 83 -21.50 -7.89 8.87
C CYS A 83 -20.16 -8.07 8.15
N PHE A 84 -19.06 -8.37 8.86
CA PHE A 84 -17.73 -8.52 8.25
C PHE A 84 -17.59 -9.79 7.39
N PRO A 85 -17.92 -11.01 7.87
CA PRO A 85 -17.90 -12.20 7.03
C PRO A 85 -18.93 -12.12 5.89
N GLU A 86 -20.10 -11.51 6.09
CA GLU A 86 -21.07 -11.28 5.01
C GLU A 86 -20.50 -10.37 3.91
N ALA A 87 -19.84 -9.28 4.30
CA ALA A 87 -19.18 -8.39 3.36
C ALA A 87 -18.05 -9.11 2.60
N GLU A 88 -17.34 -10.04 3.24
CA GLU A 88 -16.29 -10.82 2.57
C GLU A 88 -16.86 -11.82 1.57
N LYS A 89 -17.98 -12.49 1.89
CA LYS A 89 -18.70 -13.34 0.96
C LYS A 89 -19.17 -12.55 -0.28
N LEU A 90 -19.70 -11.35 -0.08
CA LEU A 90 -20.08 -10.46 -1.19
C LEU A 90 -18.89 -10.10 -2.08
N LYS A 91 -17.68 -9.90 -1.51
CA LYS A 91 -16.46 -9.70 -2.30
C LYS A 91 -16.07 -10.95 -3.08
N GLN A 92 -16.18 -12.14 -2.49
CA GLN A 92 -15.94 -13.41 -3.19
C GLN A 92 -16.90 -13.57 -4.38
N ASP A 93 -18.19 -13.33 -4.18
CA ASP A 93 -19.20 -13.40 -5.24
C ASP A 93 -18.93 -12.38 -6.36
N THR A 94 -18.51 -11.17 -6.00
CA THR A 94 -18.11 -10.13 -6.97
C THR A 94 -16.90 -10.54 -7.79
N ARG A 95 -15.91 -11.21 -7.17
CA ARG A 95 -14.73 -11.77 -7.86
C ARG A 95 -15.14 -12.85 -8.85
N LEU A 96 -15.98 -13.80 -8.44
CA LEU A 96 -16.50 -14.87 -9.30
C LEU A 96 -17.31 -14.33 -10.47
N LEU A 97 -18.17 -13.33 -10.22
CA LEU A 97 -18.94 -12.67 -11.28
C LEU A 97 -18.01 -11.98 -12.29
N SER A 98 -16.91 -11.38 -11.83
CA SER A 98 -15.93 -10.73 -12.72
C SER A 98 -15.21 -11.75 -13.61
N GLN A 99 -14.83 -12.91 -13.06
CA GLN A 99 -14.27 -14.02 -13.84
C GLN A 99 -15.27 -14.54 -14.87
N TRP A 100 -16.52 -14.74 -14.46
CA TRP A 100 -17.61 -15.15 -15.35
C TRP A 100 -17.86 -14.16 -16.48
N ASN A 101 -17.83 -12.86 -16.18
CA ASN A 101 -17.97 -11.80 -17.19
C ASN A 101 -16.81 -11.83 -18.20
N HIS A 102 -15.58 -12.06 -17.75
CA HIS A 102 -14.44 -12.20 -18.65
C HIS A 102 -14.60 -13.41 -19.57
N TYR A 103 -15.02 -14.56 -19.01
CA TYR A 103 -15.31 -15.77 -19.78
C TYR A 103 -16.36 -15.54 -20.88
N ILE A 104 -17.38 -14.71 -20.63
CA ILE A 104 -18.43 -14.38 -21.61
C ILE A 104 -17.94 -13.41 -22.70
N GLN A 105 -17.01 -12.49 -22.38
CA GLN A 105 -16.60 -11.44 -23.29
C GLN A 105 -15.93 -11.97 -24.57
N CYS A 106 -15.24 -13.12 -24.51
CA CYS A 106 -14.64 -13.79 -25.66
C CYS A 106 -13.85 -12.83 -26.59
N ASP A 107 -13.14 -11.86 -26.02
CA ASP A 107 -12.41 -10.83 -26.77
C ASP A 107 -11.08 -11.32 -27.35
N GLY A 108 -10.71 -12.58 -27.06
CA GLY A 108 -9.46 -13.21 -27.48
C GLY A 108 -8.24 -12.77 -26.68
N SER A 109 -8.42 -11.97 -25.62
CA SER A 109 -7.36 -11.70 -24.65
C SER A 109 -7.17 -12.92 -23.73
N PRO A 110 -5.93 -13.25 -23.34
CA PRO A 110 -5.69 -14.39 -22.46
C PRO A 110 -6.16 -14.05 -21.04
N ASP A 111 -6.76 -15.03 -20.35
CA ASP A 111 -7.08 -14.91 -18.93
C ASP A 111 -5.79 -15.07 -18.10
N PRO A 112 -5.37 -14.04 -17.33
CA PRO A 112 -4.16 -14.15 -16.51
C PRO A 112 -4.24 -15.19 -15.40
N SER A 113 -5.45 -15.59 -14.98
CA SER A 113 -5.62 -16.65 -13.99
C SER A 113 -5.35 -18.05 -14.57
N VAL A 114 -5.34 -18.20 -15.90
CA VAL A 114 -5.17 -19.47 -16.62
C VAL A 114 -3.75 -19.56 -17.21
N SER A 115 -2.87 -20.32 -16.56
CA SER A 115 -1.45 -20.43 -16.96
C SER A 115 -1.22 -20.86 -18.42
N PRO A 116 -1.96 -21.85 -18.97
CA PRO A 116 -1.80 -22.24 -20.36
C PRO A 116 -2.03 -21.12 -21.38
N GLU A 117 -2.99 -20.23 -21.12
CA GLU A 117 -3.32 -19.11 -22.02
C GLU A 117 -2.20 -18.08 -22.04
N ILE A 118 -1.67 -17.70 -20.87
CA ILE A 118 -0.52 -16.80 -20.74
C ILE A 118 0.72 -17.39 -21.42
N ASN A 119 1.03 -18.67 -21.18
CA ASN A 119 2.18 -19.31 -21.81
C ASN A 119 2.08 -19.38 -23.34
N THR A 120 0.86 -19.61 -23.84
CA THR A 120 0.59 -19.62 -25.29
C THR A 120 0.78 -18.22 -25.87
N PHE A 121 0.24 -17.20 -25.20
CA PHE A 121 0.41 -15.80 -25.59
C PHE A 121 1.89 -15.38 -25.61
N ILE A 122 2.64 -15.67 -24.54
CA ILE A 122 4.08 -15.37 -24.43
C ILE A 122 4.86 -16.04 -25.57
N SER A 123 4.57 -17.32 -25.85
CA SER A 123 5.25 -18.08 -26.90
C SER A 123 4.96 -17.52 -28.29
N LEU A 124 3.69 -17.27 -28.61
CA LEU A 124 3.27 -16.70 -29.89
C LEU A 124 3.88 -15.32 -30.11
N TRP A 125 3.83 -14.46 -29.10
CA TRP A 125 4.41 -13.13 -29.24
C TRP A 125 5.92 -13.23 -29.39
N LYS A 126 6.62 -14.07 -28.65
CA LYS A 126 8.07 -14.26 -28.79
C LYS A 126 8.52 -14.67 -30.21
N GLU A 127 7.70 -15.43 -30.94
CA GLU A 127 7.98 -15.83 -32.33
C GLU A 127 7.83 -14.68 -33.34
N GLU A 128 7.00 -13.69 -33.05
CA GLU A 128 6.83 -12.52 -33.90
C GLU A 128 8.09 -11.62 -33.84
N THR A 129 8.78 -11.43 -34.98
CA THR A 129 10.05 -10.68 -35.01
C THR A 129 9.99 -9.43 -35.89
N ASN A 130 8.91 -9.27 -36.67
CA ASN A 130 8.76 -8.23 -37.67
C ASN A 130 7.82 -7.11 -37.23
N GLU A 131 7.95 -6.66 -35.99
CA GLU A 131 7.13 -5.57 -35.45
C GLU A 131 7.87 -4.23 -35.53
N THR A 132 7.12 -3.15 -35.66
CA THR A 132 7.57 -1.76 -35.52
C THR A 132 7.42 -1.29 -34.07
N LEU A 133 8.03 -0.16 -33.70
CA LEU A 133 7.86 0.38 -32.34
C LEU A 133 6.39 0.70 -32.04
N GLU A 134 5.67 1.26 -32.99
CA GLU A 134 4.25 1.59 -32.87
C GLU A 134 3.38 0.34 -32.64
N GLU A 135 3.66 -0.77 -33.35
CA GLU A 135 2.97 -2.05 -33.14
C GLU A 135 3.29 -2.67 -31.77
N VAL A 136 4.55 -2.61 -31.34
CA VAL A 136 4.97 -3.07 -30.00
C VAL A 136 4.27 -2.25 -28.91
N ILE A 137 4.18 -0.92 -29.07
CA ILE A 137 3.48 -0.04 -28.12
C ILE A 137 1.99 -0.38 -28.08
N ALA A 138 1.34 -0.60 -29.23
CA ALA A 138 -0.06 -1.00 -29.27
C ALA A 138 -0.31 -2.33 -28.52
N LYS A 139 0.53 -3.35 -28.74
CA LYS A 139 0.45 -4.63 -28.02
C LYS A 139 0.84 -4.52 -26.55
N SER A 140 1.73 -3.58 -26.19
CA SER A 140 2.14 -3.36 -24.80
C SER A 140 0.96 -3.02 -23.89
N LYS A 141 -0.07 -2.32 -24.39
CA LYS A 141 -1.28 -2.00 -23.62
C LYS A 141 -1.99 -3.25 -23.12
N LEU A 142 -2.09 -4.28 -23.97
CA LEU A 142 -2.65 -5.57 -23.57
C LEU A 142 -1.79 -6.23 -22.50
N VAL A 143 -0.47 -6.27 -22.71
CA VAL A 143 0.48 -6.91 -21.79
C VAL A 143 0.46 -6.23 -20.42
N LEU A 144 0.42 -4.90 -20.37
CA LEU A 144 0.34 -4.13 -19.13
C LEU A 144 -0.98 -4.37 -18.41
N ASN A 145 -2.10 -4.49 -19.13
CA ASN A 145 -3.38 -4.88 -18.56
C ASN A 145 -3.32 -6.30 -17.93
N LEU A 146 -2.67 -7.26 -18.60
CA LEU A 146 -2.46 -8.60 -18.05
C LEU A 146 -1.61 -8.57 -16.76
N ILE A 147 -0.52 -7.79 -16.76
CA ILE A 147 0.33 -7.59 -15.58
C ILE A 147 -0.47 -6.94 -14.44
N GLU A 148 -1.27 -5.91 -14.73
CA GLU A 148 -2.11 -5.24 -13.74
C GLU A 148 -3.12 -6.21 -13.14
N LYS A 149 -3.83 -7.01 -13.95
CA LYS A 149 -4.75 -8.04 -13.48
C LYS A 149 -4.05 -9.06 -12.56
N LEU A 150 -2.86 -9.55 -12.93
CA LEU A 150 -2.08 -10.46 -12.08
C LEU A 150 -1.69 -9.81 -10.74
N ARG A 151 -1.25 -8.54 -10.77
CA ARG A 151 -0.93 -7.78 -9.55
C ARG A 151 -2.17 -7.59 -8.67
N LEU A 152 -3.32 -7.28 -9.26
CA LEU A 152 -4.57 -7.12 -8.51
C LEU A 152 -5.06 -8.45 -7.93
N LEU A 153 -4.90 -9.59 -8.64
CA LEU A 153 -5.19 -10.91 -8.09
C LEU A 153 -4.35 -11.21 -6.85
N LEU A 154 -3.05 -10.87 -6.87
CA LEU A 154 -2.15 -11.05 -5.73
C LEU A 154 -2.49 -10.14 -4.54
N LEU A 155 -3.01 -8.93 -4.78
CA LEU A 155 -3.26 -7.94 -3.73
C LEU A 155 -4.69 -7.92 -3.19
N GLN A 156 -5.67 -8.31 -4.00
CA GLN A 156 -7.09 -8.29 -3.63
C GLN A 156 -7.59 -9.64 -3.10
N THR A 157 -6.94 -10.74 -3.46
CA THR A 157 -7.32 -12.06 -2.97
C THR A 157 -6.73 -12.27 -1.57
N PRO A 158 -7.56 -12.60 -0.56
CA PRO A 158 -7.07 -12.87 0.78
C PRO A 158 -6.04 -14.01 0.80
N SER A 159 -5.08 -13.95 1.73
CA SER A 159 -4.00 -14.94 1.80
C SER A 159 -4.47 -16.37 2.07
N TYR A 160 -5.66 -16.55 2.67
CA TYR A 160 -6.25 -17.87 2.90
C TYR A 160 -6.95 -18.45 1.65
N ASP A 161 -7.28 -17.61 0.66
CA ASP A 161 -7.88 -18.01 -0.62
C ASP A 161 -6.79 -18.31 -1.68
N LEU A 162 -5.52 -17.94 -1.43
CA LEU A 162 -4.41 -18.09 -2.39
C LEU A 162 -3.52 -19.30 -2.04
N GLU A 163 -3.33 -20.19 -3.01
CA GLU A 163 -2.32 -21.25 -2.91
C GLU A 163 -0.91 -20.70 -3.22
N ASP A 164 0.10 -21.14 -2.47
CA ASP A 164 1.50 -20.74 -2.68
C ASP A 164 1.98 -20.97 -4.12
N LYS A 165 1.52 -22.06 -4.74
CA LYS A 165 1.84 -22.37 -6.15
C LYS A 165 1.29 -21.32 -7.10
N ALA A 166 0.07 -20.84 -6.87
CA ALA A 166 -0.55 -19.79 -7.67
C ALA A 166 0.19 -18.46 -7.51
N ILE A 167 0.63 -18.12 -6.29
CA ILE A 167 1.43 -16.92 -6.03
C ILE A 167 2.73 -16.93 -6.82
N ILE A 168 3.50 -18.03 -6.73
CA ILE A 168 4.77 -18.19 -7.47
C ILE A 168 4.52 -18.12 -8.98
N GLN A 169 3.44 -18.76 -9.46
CA GLN A 169 3.07 -18.73 -10.85
C GLN A 169 2.77 -17.30 -11.34
N TYR A 170 1.91 -16.56 -10.64
CA TYR A 170 1.54 -15.20 -11.03
C TYR A 170 2.73 -14.25 -11.01
N GLN A 171 3.59 -14.35 -10.00
CA GLN A 171 4.83 -13.58 -9.94
C GLN A 171 5.78 -13.92 -11.09
N GLY A 172 5.93 -15.21 -11.42
CA GLY A 172 6.71 -15.67 -12.57
C GLY A 172 6.16 -15.13 -13.90
N SER A 173 4.85 -15.22 -14.11
CA SER A 173 4.21 -14.68 -15.32
C SER A 173 4.37 -13.16 -15.44
N ILE A 174 4.30 -12.40 -14.35
CA ILE A 174 4.56 -10.95 -14.36
C ILE A 174 5.99 -10.68 -14.86
N LEU A 175 6.99 -11.37 -14.31
CA LEU A 175 8.39 -11.19 -14.69
C LEU A 175 8.62 -11.56 -16.16
N GLU A 176 8.10 -12.69 -16.62
CA GLU A 176 8.25 -13.12 -18.01
C GLU A 176 7.62 -12.12 -19.00
N LEU A 177 6.44 -11.58 -18.66
CA LEU A 177 5.78 -10.55 -19.49
C LEU A 177 6.57 -9.24 -19.53
N GLN A 178 7.15 -8.81 -18.40
CA GLN A 178 8.01 -7.62 -18.32
C GLN A 178 9.30 -7.79 -19.14
N GLU A 179 9.97 -8.93 -19.00
CA GLU A 179 11.18 -9.25 -19.76
C GLU A 179 10.90 -9.35 -21.26
N LEU A 180 9.78 -9.99 -21.64
CA LEU A 180 9.36 -10.08 -23.04
C LEU A 180 9.08 -8.69 -23.62
N LEU A 181 8.38 -7.83 -22.88
CA LEU A 181 8.10 -6.46 -23.33
C LEU A 181 9.41 -5.67 -23.58
N HIS A 182 10.37 -5.75 -22.65
CA HIS A 182 11.67 -5.11 -22.83
C HIS A 182 12.45 -5.68 -24.03
N LEU A 183 12.43 -7.00 -24.22
CA LEU A 183 13.03 -7.65 -25.41
C LEU A 183 12.40 -7.13 -26.71
N LYS A 184 11.07 -6.99 -26.74
CA LYS A 184 10.33 -6.51 -27.91
C LYS A 184 10.67 -5.07 -28.29
N PHE A 185 10.79 -4.19 -27.29
CA PHE A 185 11.28 -2.83 -27.52
C PHE A 185 12.69 -2.83 -28.10
N ASN A 186 13.59 -3.71 -27.64
CA ASN A 186 14.95 -3.80 -28.18
C ASN A 186 14.97 -4.28 -29.64
N VAL A 187 14.20 -5.32 -29.98
CA VAL A 187 14.10 -5.81 -31.37
C VAL A 187 13.54 -4.74 -32.31
N ALA A 188 12.48 -4.04 -31.88
CA ALA A 188 11.90 -2.95 -32.66
C ALA A 188 12.85 -1.74 -32.80
N THR A 189 13.61 -1.41 -31.73
CA THR A 189 14.64 -0.36 -31.75
C THR A 189 15.75 -0.71 -32.75
N GLU A 190 16.23 -1.95 -32.74
CA GLU A 190 17.26 -2.40 -33.69
C GLU A 190 16.79 -2.23 -35.14
N ARG A 191 15.56 -2.65 -35.42
CA ARG A 191 14.96 -2.52 -36.74
C ARG A 191 14.87 -1.07 -37.19
N LEU A 192 14.47 -0.16 -36.31
CA LEU A 192 14.45 1.28 -36.59
C LEU A 192 15.87 1.78 -36.93
N LEU A 193 16.86 1.44 -36.11
CA LEU A 193 18.23 1.90 -36.28
C LEU A 193 18.90 1.37 -37.55
N ARG A 194 18.54 0.18 -38.04
CA ARG A 194 18.99 -0.34 -39.35
C ARG A 194 18.56 0.55 -40.53
N GLN A 195 17.49 1.32 -40.37
CA GLN A 195 16.97 2.22 -41.39
C GLN A 195 17.27 3.70 -41.09
N ALA A 196 18.10 4.00 -40.10
CA ALA A 196 18.33 5.37 -39.62
C ALA A 196 18.76 6.35 -40.71
N SER A 197 19.59 5.91 -41.68
CA SER A 197 20.01 6.76 -42.80
C SER A 197 18.87 7.20 -43.73
N THR A 198 17.80 6.41 -43.83
CA THR A 198 16.60 6.77 -44.61
C THR A 198 15.67 7.71 -43.86
N LEU A 199 15.78 7.74 -42.53
CA LEU A 199 14.99 8.55 -41.61
C LEU A 199 15.79 9.76 -41.10
N ALA A 200 16.94 10.05 -41.71
CA ALA A 200 17.78 11.17 -41.32
C ALA A 200 17.09 12.50 -41.68
N ASP A 201 17.05 13.40 -40.71
CA ASP A 201 16.58 14.75 -40.91
C ASP A 201 17.56 15.53 -41.82
N LEU A 202 17.01 16.33 -42.73
CA LEU A 202 17.78 17.03 -43.76
C LEU A 202 18.65 18.14 -43.17
N ASP A 203 18.20 18.78 -42.08
CA ASP A 203 18.88 19.93 -41.49
C ASP A 203 20.02 19.49 -40.57
N SER A 204 19.72 18.58 -39.63
CA SER A 204 20.71 18.05 -38.70
C SER A 204 21.66 17.06 -39.37
N GLY A 205 21.16 16.25 -40.31
CA GLY A 205 21.85 15.10 -40.90
C GLY A 205 21.92 13.89 -39.97
N ASN A 206 21.13 13.86 -38.89
CA ASN A 206 21.00 12.77 -37.93
C ASN A 206 19.57 12.23 -37.93
N MET A 207 19.34 11.03 -37.38
CA MET A 207 17.98 10.51 -37.22
C MET A 207 17.42 10.95 -35.87
N GLU A 208 16.16 11.36 -35.85
CA GLU A 208 15.38 11.58 -34.64
C GLU A 208 14.01 10.88 -34.80
N LYS A 209 13.55 10.20 -33.77
CA LYS A 209 12.21 9.62 -33.70
C LYS A 209 11.68 9.73 -32.27
N VAL A 210 10.49 10.32 -32.14
CA VAL A 210 9.74 10.41 -30.88
C VAL A 210 8.40 9.71 -31.07
N ILE A 211 8.05 8.84 -30.11
CA ILE A 211 6.74 8.18 -30.06
C ILE A 211 6.23 8.33 -28.63
N GLN A 212 5.11 9.04 -28.48
CA GLN A 212 4.42 9.25 -27.21
C GLN A 212 3.14 8.40 -27.17
N ASP A 213 2.96 7.65 -26.09
CA ASP A 213 1.76 6.88 -25.79
C ASP A 213 1.42 7.01 -24.29
N GLU A 214 0.26 6.49 -23.88
CA GLU A 214 -0.26 6.61 -22.51
C GLU A 214 0.65 5.97 -21.46
N ASN A 215 1.28 4.83 -21.77
CA ASN A 215 2.08 4.07 -20.81
C ASN A 215 3.59 4.19 -21.02
N VAL A 216 4.02 4.58 -22.21
CA VAL A 216 5.43 4.56 -22.61
C VAL A 216 5.70 5.71 -23.57
N THR A 217 6.83 6.37 -23.38
CA THR A 217 7.37 7.34 -24.33
C THR A 217 8.76 6.90 -24.79
N VAL A 218 9.00 6.88 -26.11
CA VAL A 218 10.27 6.45 -26.70
C VAL A 218 10.89 7.58 -27.50
N TYR A 219 12.13 7.92 -27.17
CA TYR A 219 12.98 8.84 -27.90
C TYR A 219 14.17 8.07 -28.45
N VAL A 220 14.42 8.18 -29.76
CA VAL A 220 15.57 7.56 -30.42
C VAL A 220 16.29 8.60 -31.27
N TRP A 221 17.58 8.76 -31.02
CA TRP A 221 18.47 9.61 -31.80
C TRP A 221 19.65 8.81 -32.34
N ALA A 222 19.98 8.95 -33.62
CA ALA A 222 21.12 8.27 -34.22
C ALA A 222 22.16 9.26 -34.78
N ASN A 223 23.41 9.13 -34.34
CA ASN A 223 24.53 9.95 -34.78
C ASN A 223 25.12 9.48 -36.11
N LEU A 224 24.53 9.94 -37.21
CA LEU A 224 24.99 9.63 -38.56
C LEU A 224 26.14 10.55 -39.00
N LYS A 225 26.12 11.82 -38.56
CA LYS A 225 27.05 12.87 -39.00
C LYS A 225 28.40 12.86 -38.26
N LYS A 226 28.43 12.36 -37.02
CA LYS A 226 29.65 12.21 -36.19
C LYS A 226 30.44 13.52 -36.00
N ASN A 227 29.73 14.61 -35.72
CA ASN A 227 30.34 15.93 -35.64
C ASN A 227 30.69 16.33 -34.19
N PRO A 228 31.97 16.54 -33.84
CA PRO A 228 32.41 16.86 -32.46
C PRO A 228 31.91 18.21 -31.93
N ARG A 229 31.38 19.08 -32.80
CA ARG A 229 30.80 20.37 -32.41
C ARG A 229 29.35 20.27 -31.97
N TYR A 230 28.65 19.20 -32.37
CA TYR A 230 27.25 18.97 -31.98
C TYR A 230 27.24 18.04 -30.76
N ARG A 231 27.26 18.66 -29.59
CA ARG A 231 27.24 17.97 -28.29
C ARG A 231 25.88 17.99 -27.60
N SER A 232 25.01 18.93 -27.96
CA SER A 232 23.66 18.97 -27.42
C SER A 232 22.73 18.21 -28.37
N VAL A 233 22.21 17.09 -27.89
CA VAL A 233 21.11 16.35 -28.52
C VAL A 233 19.82 16.88 -27.90
N ARG A 234 18.97 17.48 -28.73
CA ARG A 234 17.65 17.95 -28.33
C ARG A 234 16.64 17.26 -29.23
N PHE A 235 15.53 16.83 -28.66
CA PHE A 235 14.42 16.30 -29.43
C PHE A 235 13.50 17.45 -29.83
N SER A 236 13.23 17.60 -31.12
CA SER A 236 12.70 18.82 -31.74
C SER A 236 11.30 19.23 -31.24
N GLU A 237 10.59 18.30 -30.58
CA GLU A 237 9.24 18.49 -30.04
C GLU A 237 9.18 18.52 -28.51
N THR A 238 10.31 18.35 -27.80
CA THR A 238 10.32 18.25 -26.34
C THR A 238 11.44 19.05 -25.69
N GLN A 239 11.33 19.25 -24.38
CA GLN A 239 12.36 19.93 -23.59
C GLN A 239 13.50 18.98 -23.16
N ILE A 240 13.41 17.71 -23.57
CA ILE A 240 14.41 16.69 -23.24
C ILE A 240 15.70 16.97 -23.99
N ARG A 241 16.80 16.94 -23.23
CA ARG A 241 18.13 17.25 -23.74
C ARG A 241 19.17 16.30 -23.15
N PHE A 242 20.11 15.91 -23.99
CA PHE A 242 21.37 15.29 -23.57
C PHE A 242 22.53 16.19 -23.98
N GLU A 243 23.45 16.49 -23.06
CA GLU A 243 24.74 17.08 -23.39
C GLU A 243 25.82 16.00 -23.35
N ILE A 244 26.22 15.55 -24.55
CA ILE A 244 27.12 14.42 -24.71
C ILE A 244 28.61 14.83 -24.81
N PRO A 245 29.50 14.04 -24.19
CA PRO A 245 30.94 14.14 -24.36
C PRO A 245 31.40 14.12 -25.81
N ARG A 246 32.55 14.76 -26.09
CA ARG A 246 33.11 14.84 -27.44
C ARG A 246 33.38 13.46 -28.06
N ILE A 247 33.76 12.47 -27.26
CA ILE A 247 34.05 11.10 -27.69
C ILE A 247 32.78 10.49 -28.31
N LEU A 248 31.65 10.59 -27.61
CA LEU A 248 30.35 10.11 -28.08
C LEU A 248 29.88 10.88 -29.33
N ALA A 249 30.10 12.19 -29.39
CA ALA A 249 29.72 13.01 -30.55
C ALA A 249 30.48 12.62 -31.84
N THR A 250 31.65 11.98 -31.74
CA THR A 250 32.42 11.48 -32.88
C THR A 250 32.18 10.00 -33.21
N SER A 251 31.49 9.27 -32.33
CA SER A 251 31.22 7.84 -32.48
C SER A 251 29.94 7.60 -33.28
N GLY A 252 29.86 6.45 -33.97
CA GLY A 252 28.62 5.99 -34.60
C GLY A 252 27.71 5.34 -33.58
N ILE A 253 27.05 6.16 -32.77
CA ILE A 253 26.17 5.72 -31.68
C ILE A 253 24.72 6.08 -31.96
N ALA A 254 23.81 5.41 -31.28
CA ALA A 254 22.44 5.84 -31.09
C ALA A 254 22.15 5.99 -29.59
N ILE A 255 21.35 6.99 -29.24
CA ILE A 255 20.87 7.22 -27.88
C ILE A 255 19.38 6.91 -27.86
N ARG A 256 18.95 6.12 -26.89
CA ARG A 256 17.54 5.87 -26.61
C ARG A 256 17.21 6.35 -25.21
N LEU A 257 16.10 7.07 -25.09
CA LEU A 257 15.39 7.22 -23.83
C LEU A 257 14.04 6.49 -23.98
N LEU A 258 13.90 5.38 -23.25
CA LEU A 258 12.63 4.67 -23.10
C LEU A 258 12.07 5.00 -21.71
N HIS A 259 11.07 5.86 -21.67
CA HIS A 259 10.37 6.23 -20.44
C HIS A 259 9.14 5.35 -20.26
N THR A 260 9.17 4.43 -19.31
CA THR A 260 7.98 3.68 -18.89
C THR A 260 7.29 4.45 -17.79
N HIS A 261 5.99 4.72 -17.93
CA HIS A 261 5.20 5.50 -16.97
C HIS A 261 4.80 4.68 -15.73
N TYR A 262 5.32 3.45 -15.64
CA TYR A 262 5.12 2.49 -14.56
C TYR A 262 6.47 1.94 -14.11
N ASP A 263 6.52 1.45 -12.86
CA ASP A 263 7.68 0.78 -12.32
C ASP A 263 7.61 -0.74 -12.57
N HIS A 264 8.64 -1.24 -13.24
CA HIS A 264 8.88 -2.65 -13.48
C HIS A 264 10.27 -3.11 -13.05
N ALA A 265 11.14 -2.18 -12.64
CA ALA A 265 12.50 -2.49 -12.22
C ALA A 265 12.53 -2.82 -10.72
N THR A 266 11.75 -2.11 -9.91
CA THR A 266 11.65 -2.39 -8.48
C THR A 266 11.12 -3.81 -8.25
N PRO A 267 11.87 -4.67 -7.53
CA PRO A 267 11.45 -6.04 -7.31
C PRO A 267 10.11 -6.11 -6.56
N LEU A 268 9.24 -7.03 -6.97
CA LEU A 268 8.04 -7.32 -6.20
C LEU A 268 8.47 -7.78 -4.80
N ARG A 269 8.01 -7.09 -3.76
CA ARG A 269 8.32 -7.50 -2.39
C ARG A 269 7.78 -8.91 -2.18
N PRO A 270 8.59 -9.84 -1.64
CA PRO A 270 8.08 -11.12 -1.19
C PRO A 270 6.93 -10.85 -0.23
N VAL A 271 5.77 -11.49 -0.48
CA VAL A 271 4.71 -11.56 0.52
C VAL A 271 5.36 -12.14 1.78
N SER A 272 5.43 -11.34 2.85
CA SER A 272 6.27 -11.61 4.02
C SER A 272 6.08 -13.04 4.53
N ALA A 273 7.18 -13.77 4.75
CA ALA A 273 7.18 -15.11 5.35
C ALA A 273 6.53 -15.16 6.76
N SER A 274 6.30 -14.01 7.40
CA SER A 274 5.48 -13.93 8.62
C SER A 274 4.02 -14.36 8.41
N LEU A 275 3.49 -14.21 7.19
CA LEU A 275 2.20 -14.79 6.80
C LEU A 275 2.25 -16.32 6.85
N GLN A 276 3.38 -16.95 6.50
CA GLN A 276 3.53 -18.40 6.35
C GLN A 276 3.47 -19.17 7.68
N GLY A 277 3.93 -18.57 8.78
CA GLY A 277 3.88 -19.22 10.11
C GLY A 277 2.45 -19.36 10.66
N HIS A 278 1.59 -18.37 10.38
CA HIS A 278 0.22 -18.33 10.87
C HIS A 278 -0.79 -18.91 9.87
N THR A 279 -0.60 -18.78 8.55
CA THR A 279 -1.45 -19.46 7.56
C THR A 279 -1.30 -20.97 7.62
N ALA A 280 -0.11 -21.53 7.87
CA ALA A 280 0.06 -22.97 8.06
C ALA A 280 -0.72 -23.48 9.29
N THR A 281 -0.81 -22.67 10.35
CA THR A 281 -1.56 -23.02 11.55
C THR A 281 -3.06 -22.97 11.27
N VAL A 282 -3.57 -21.89 10.65
CA VAL A 282 -5.00 -21.73 10.34
C VAL A 282 -5.46 -22.73 9.28
N THR A 283 -4.70 -22.97 8.20
CA THR A 283 -5.05 -23.97 7.18
C THR A 283 -4.99 -25.41 7.69
N HIS A 284 -4.10 -25.73 8.63
CA HIS A 284 -4.06 -27.04 9.28
C HIS A 284 -5.24 -27.24 10.24
N PHE A 285 -5.65 -26.21 10.98
CA PHE A 285 -6.88 -26.24 11.79
C PHE A 285 -8.12 -26.42 10.91
N VAL A 286 -8.25 -25.66 9.82
CA VAL A 286 -9.39 -25.77 8.88
C VAL A 286 -9.43 -27.15 8.20
N LYS A 287 -8.29 -27.71 7.76
CA LYS A 287 -8.26 -29.06 7.17
C LYS A 287 -8.55 -30.17 8.19
N ASP A 288 -8.01 -30.08 9.40
CA ASP A 288 -8.21 -31.09 10.45
C ASP A 288 -9.65 -31.07 10.99
N GLU A 289 -10.31 -29.91 11.05
CA GLU A 289 -11.70 -29.80 11.49
C GLU A 289 -12.71 -30.16 10.40
N VAL A 290 -12.45 -29.83 9.14
CA VAL A 290 -13.27 -30.32 8.00
C VAL A 290 -13.16 -31.85 7.87
N GLN A 291 -11.96 -32.42 8.03
CA GLN A 291 -11.79 -33.88 8.05
C GLN A 291 -12.44 -34.54 9.28
N LYS A 292 -12.47 -33.88 10.43
CA LYS A 292 -13.20 -34.38 11.62
C LYS A 292 -14.71 -34.29 11.44
N GLY A 293 -15.22 -33.19 10.89
CA GLY A 293 -16.64 -33.01 10.58
C GLY A 293 -17.13 -34.02 9.54
N GLU A 294 -16.38 -34.24 8.45
CA GLU A 294 -16.70 -35.28 7.46
C GLU A 294 -16.65 -36.70 8.04
N ALA A 295 -15.74 -36.97 8.98
CA ALA A 295 -15.63 -38.25 9.67
C ALA A 295 -16.71 -38.48 10.74
N GLU A 296 -17.26 -37.42 11.35
CA GLU A 296 -18.39 -37.49 12.28
C GLU A 296 -19.71 -37.68 11.52
N ILE A 297 -19.93 -36.98 10.41
CA ILE A 297 -21.10 -37.16 9.53
C ILE A 297 -21.13 -38.59 8.94
N SER A 298 -19.96 -39.13 8.58
CA SER A 298 -19.84 -40.51 8.09
C SER A 298 -20.15 -41.57 9.18
N LYS A 299 -19.99 -41.22 10.46
CA LYS A 299 -20.30 -42.09 11.60
C LYS A 299 -21.78 -42.00 11.99
N GLU A 300 -22.38 -40.82 11.95
CA GLU A 300 -23.83 -40.64 12.19
C GLU A 300 -24.68 -41.36 11.13
N LEU A 301 -24.29 -41.28 9.86
CA LEU A 301 -24.92 -42.05 8.79
C LEU A 301 -24.79 -43.57 9.03
N GLN A 302 -23.63 -44.06 9.48
CA GLN A 302 -23.44 -45.49 9.80
C GLN A 302 -24.19 -45.96 11.06
N GLU A 303 -24.47 -45.06 12.00
CA GLU A 303 -25.23 -45.37 13.21
C GLU A 303 -26.74 -45.39 12.96
N GLU A 304 -27.26 -44.54 12.07
CA GLU A 304 -28.65 -44.61 11.60
C GLU A 304 -28.94 -45.90 10.82
N TYR A 305 -28.03 -46.38 9.96
CA TYR A 305 -28.20 -47.67 9.28
C TYR A 305 -28.14 -48.88 10.22
N LYS A 306 -27.52 -48.75 11.41
CA LYS A 306 -27.43 -49.84 12.39
C LYS A 306 -28.62 -49.91 13.34
N GLN A 307 -29.37 -48.82 13.53
CA GLN A 307 -30.52 -48.80 14.43
C GLN A 307 -31.81 -49.33 13.79
N GLN A 308 -31.83 -49.55 12.47
CA GLN A 308 -33.02 -50.04 11.75
C GLN A 308 -33.02 -51.55 11.44
N GLU A 309 -31.96 -52.30 11.78
CA GLU A 309 -31.85 -53.76 11.53
C GLU A 309 -32.16 -54.66 12.74
N CYS A 310 -32.57 -54.11 13.89
CA CYS A 310 -32.92 -54.91 15.07
C CYS A 310 -34.43 -54.96 15.36
N GLU A 311 -35.25 -55.34 14.37
CA GLU A 311 -36.55 -55.98 14.63
C GLU A 311 -37.10 -56.71 13.40
N SER A 312 -36.54 -57.89 13.10
CA SER A 312 -37.28 -59.14 12.82
C SER A 312 -36.37 -60.21 12.21
N VAL A 313 -36.38 -61.40 12.82
CA VAL A 313 -35.88 -62.66 12.24
C VAL A 313 -37.14 -63.54 12.15
N SER A 314 -37.49 -64.15 11.03
CA SER A 314 -36.89 -65.43 10.64
C SER A 314 -37.58 -66.06 9.41
N VAL A 315 -36.77 -66.81 8.65
CA VAL A 315 -37.06 -68.13 8.01
C VAL A 315 -37.09 -68.23 6.45
N TYR A 316 -36.11 -69.02 5.98
CA TYR A 316 -35.90 -69.84 4.77
C TYR A 316 -35.56 -69.26 3.38
N GLU A 317 -34.52 -69.90 2.83
CA GLU A 317 -33.90 -69.83 1.50
C GLU A 317 -34.87 -70.25 0.38
N GLU A 318 -34.76 -69.61 -0.79
CA GLU A 318 -34.51 -70.29 -2.08
C GLU A 318 -34.39 -69.30 -3.26
N GLU A 319 -33.79 -69.79 -4.34
CA GLU A 319 -33.15 -69.09 -5.44
C GLU A 319 -34.07 -68.35 -6.44
N THR A 320 -33.43 -67.53 -7.27
CA THR A 320 -33.69 -67.21 -8.71
C THR A 320 -34.65 -66.09 -9.16
N LYS A 321 -34.04 -65.21 -9.99
CA LYS A 321 -34.49 -64.54 -11.24
C LYS A 321 -35.40 -63.30 -11.23
N VAL A 322 -34.80 -62.22 -11.76
CA VAL A 322 -35.23 -61.27 -12.83
C VAL A 322 -36.75 -61.08 -13.06
N GLU A 323 -37.26 -59.84 -12.93
CA GLU A 323 -37.79 -58.96 -14.00
C GLU A 323 -38.54 -57.73 -13.46
N GLU A 324 -38.75 -56.77 -14.37
CA GLU A 324 -39.12 -55.36 -14.26
C GLU A 324 -40.57 -55.00 -13.81
N GLN A 325 -40.72 -53.69 -13.50
CA GLN A 325 -41.90 -52.80 -13.66
C GLN A 325 -43.03 -52.77 -12.60
N GLY A 326 -43.40 -51.54 -12.19
CA GLY A 326 -44.74 -51.23 -11.66
C GLY A 326 -44.86 -50.05 -10.67
N ASP A 327 -45.14 -48.86 -11.20
CA ASP A 327 -45.93 -47.71 -10.70
C ASP A 327 -46.01 -47.30 -9.20
N THR A 328 -45.58 -46.05 -8.97
CA THR A 328 -46.32 -44.89 -8.40
C THR A 328 -47.06 -45.02 -7.07
N GLU A 329 -46.59 -44.33 -6.02
CA GLU A 329 -47.33 -43.23 -5.37
C GLU A 329 -46.49 -42.44 -4.34
N VAL A 330 -46.76 -41.15 -4.31
CA VAL A 330 -46.03 -40.06 -3.64
C VAL A 330 -46.08 -40.19 -2.12
N GLN A 331 -44.93 -40.07 -1.45
CA GLN A 331 -44.87 -39.64 -0.05
C GLN A 331 -43.94 -38.44 0.07
N MET A 332 -44.55 -37.30 0.38
CA MET A 332 -43.92 -35.99 0.52
C MET A 332 -42.77 -36.01 1.52
N SER A 333 -41.68 -35.43 1.06
CA SER A 333 -40.51 -34.94 1.79
C SER A 333 -40.88 -34.14 3.03
N PHE A 334 -40.33 -34.53 4.17
CA PHE A 334 -39.92 -33.62 5.24
C PHE A 334 -38.58 -34.13 5.77
N VAL A 335 -37.71 -33.20 6.17
CA VAL A 335 -36.34 -33.36 6.68
C VAL A 335 -35.23 -33.19 5.62
N GLN A 336 -34.88 -31.92 5.33
CA GLN A 336 -33.55 -31.48 4.88
C GLN A 336 -33.40 -29.94 4.99
N GLU A 337 -33.66 -29.32 6.15
CA GLU A 337 -33.41 -27.86 6.36
C GLU A 337 -32.53 -27.59 7.60
N GLU A 338 -32.60 -28.40 8.66
CA GLU A 338 -31.84 -28.14 9.90
C GLU A 338 -30.34 -28.47 9.80
N SER A 339 -29.94 -29.40 8.93
CA SER A 339 -28.52 -29.79 8.75
C SER A 339 -27.72 -28.81 7.88
N GLU A 340 -28.38 -28.08 6.97
CA GLU A 340 -27.72 -27.05 6.15
C GLU A 340 -27.49 -25.76 6.94
N ALA A 341 -28.43 -25.37 7.80
CA ALA A 341 -28.33 -24.15 8.62
C ALA A 341 -27.14 -24.19 9.60
N THR A 342 -26.95 -25.33 10.28
CA THR A 342 -25.85 -25.54 11.21
C THR A 342 -24.47 -25.56 10.52
N LYS A 343 -24.41 -26.13 9.31
CA LYS A 343 -23.20 -26.10 8.47
C LYS A 343 -22.87 -24.67 8.02
N CYS A 344 -23.86 -23.90 7.56
CA CYS A 344 -23.66 -22.50 7.18
C CYS A 344 -23.20 -21.63 8.36
N GLU A 345 -23.70 -21.88 9.58
CA GLU A 345 -23.28 -21.14 10.77
C GLU A 345 -21.81 -21.40 11.12
N LEU A 346 -21.34 -22.66 11.02
CA LEU A 346 -19.94 -23.02 11.22
C LEU A 346 -19.03 -22.41 10.16
N GLU A 347 -19.43 -22.45 8.88
CA GLU A 347 -18.69 -21.82 7.78
C GLU A 347 -18.52 -20.30 7.99
N MET A 348 -19.58 -19.62 8.44
CA MET A 348 -19.55 -18.18 8.74
C MET A 348 -18.64 -17.84 9.93
N LYS A 349 -18.60 -18.68 10.96
CA LYS A 349 -17.69 -18.51 12.11
C LYS A 349 -16.23 -18.65 11.67
N LEU A 350 -15.90 -19.69 10.91
CA LEU A 350 -14.55 -19.88 10.37
C LEU A 350 -14.13 -18.72 9.45
N LEU A 351 -15.04 -18.23 8.61
CA LEU A 351 -14.79 -17.08 7.76
C LEU A 351 -14.54 -15.81 8.59
N SER A 352 -15.30 -15.59 9.66
CA SER A 352 -15.12 -14.46 10.57
C SER A 352 -13.72 -14.46 11.22
N GLU A 353 -13.27 -15.61 11.71
CA GLU A 353 -11.94 -15.79 12.29
C GLU A 353 -10.83 -15.56 11.26
N ALA A 354 -10.99 -16.12 10.05
CA ALA A 354 -10.04 -15.93 8.95
C ALA A 354 -9.94 -14.45 8.52
N VAL A 355 -11.08 -13.76 8.40
CA VAL A 355 -11.15 -12.33 8.07
C VAL A 355 -10.48 -11.49 9.15
N PHE A 356 -10.72 -11.79 10.43
CA PHE A 356 -10.08 -11.09 11.54
C PHE A 356 -8.55 -11.29 11.53
N ALA A 357 -8.09 -12.53 11.35
CA ALA A 357 -6.66 -12.84 11.29
C ALA A 357 -5.98 -12.14 10.10
N ALA A 358 -6.60 -12.16 8.91
CA ALA A 358 -6.06 -11.50 7.72
C ALA A 358 -5.96 -9.97 7.91
N GLN A 359 -6.98 -9.35 8.49
CA GLN A 359 -6.97 -7.91 8.79
C GLN A 359 -5.91 -7.54 9.85
N LEU A 360 -5.68 -8.40 10.84
CA LEU A 360 -4.68 -8.16 11.88
C LEU A 360 -3.26 -8.13 11.29
N LEU A 361 -2.97 -9.06 10.37
CA LEU A 361 -1.69 -9.12 9.67
C LEU A 361 -1.42 -7.88 8.80
N LEU A 362 -2.45 -7.22 8.28
CA LEU A 362 -2.29 -5.99 7.49
C LEU A 362 -1.87 -4.77 8.33
N ILE A 363 -2.16 -4.77 9.64
CA ILE A 363 -1.90 -3.65 10.56
C ILE A 363 -0.64 -3.91 11.40
N GLU A 364 -0.18 -5.16 11.48
CA GLU A 364 1.01 -5.51 12.24
C GLU A 364 2.26 -4.84 11.66
N ASN A 365 3.03 -4.19 12.54
CA ASN A 365 4.26 -3.52 12.16
C ASN A 365 5.43 -4.52 12.12
N ALA A 366 6.39 -4.26 11.24
CA ALA A 366 7.62 -5.03 11.19
C ALA A 366 8.45 -4.84 12.47
N ASN A 367 8.99 -5.93 13.00
CA ASN A 367 9.77 -5.88 14.24
C ASN A 367 11.15 -5.24 14.04
N GLU A 368 11.72 -5.39 12.85
CA GLU A 368 13.08 -4.97 12.54
C GLU A 368 13.10 -3.98 11.38
N LYS A 369 13.96 -2.97 11.48
CA LYS A 369 14.21 -2.05 10.38
C LYS A 369 15.05 -2.80 9.34
N PRO A 370 14.73 -2.71 8.04
CA PRO A 370 15.58 -3.28 7.00
C PRO A 370 17.01 -2.75 7.15
N CYS A 371 17.98 -3.66 7.09
CA CYS A 371 19.39 -3.31 7.13
C CYS A 371 19.90 -3.25 5.69
N PHE A 372 20.48 -2.11 5.31
CA PHE A 372 21.08 -1.89 4.00
C PHE A 372 22.57 -2.17 4.07
N CYS A 373 23.12 -2.74 3.00
CA CYS A 373 24.52 -3.18 2.98
C CYS A 373 25.46 -2.03 2.59
N GLU A 374 24.97 -1.04 1.85
CA GLU A 374 25.77 0.06 1.29
C GLU A 374 25.19 1.43 1.64
N ASP A 375 26.05 2.42 1.87
CA ASP A 375 25.65 3.80 2.22
C ASP A 375 24.83 4.50 1.11
N ASN A 376 24.96 4.05 -0.14
CA ASN A 376 24.30 4.65 -1.32
C ASN A 376 23.03 3.90 -1.75
N GLU A 377 22.72 2.76 -1.12
CA GLU A 377 21.54 1.95 -1.43
C GLU A 377 20.26 2.70 -1.03
N VAL A 378 19.29 2.79 -1.94
CA VAL A 378 18.02 3.47 -1.68
C VAL A 378 17.13 2.57 -0.82
N ASP A 379 16.83 3.05 0.39
CA ASP A 379 15.84 2.44 1.27
C ASP A 379 14.43 2.59 0.68
N LEU A 380 13.93 1.54 0.01
CA LEU A 380 12.57 1.53 -0.55
C LEU A 380 11.45 1.51 0.50
N CYS A 381 11.76 1.33 1.79
CA CYS A 381 10.80 1.54 2.87
C CYS A 381 10.70 3.01 3.25
N GLN A 382 11.76 3.79 3.06
CA GLN A 382 11.77 5.25 3.24
C GLN A 382 11.33 5.99 1.97
N PHE A 383 11.82 5.59 0.80
CA PHE A 383 11.62 6.29 -0.47
C PHE A 383 10.72 5.49 -1.42
N THR A 384 9.89 6.20 -2.20
CA THR A 384 9.08 5.61 -3.27
C THR A 384 9.53 6.16 -4.61
N THR A 385 9.48 5.32 -5.64
CA THR A 385 9.70 5.70 -7.04
C THR A 385 8.46 6.42 -7.55
N LEU A 386 8.64 7.48 -8.32
CA LEU A 386 7.58 8.33 -8.87
C LEU A 386 7.88 8.70 -10.32
N GLY A 387 6.84 8.72 -11.16
CA GLY A 387 6.95 9.03 -12.58
C GLY A 387 7.58 7.93 -13.43
N GLY A 388 7.65 6.70 -12.91
CA GLY A 388 8.11 5.52 -13.63
C GLY A 388 9.63 5.43 -13.79
N VAL A 389 10.09 4.81 -14.87
CA VAL A 389 11.51 4.50 -15.10
C VAL A 389 11.97 5.04 -16.44
N TYR A 390 13.09 5.75 -16.43
CA TYR A 390 13.74 6.30 -17.62
C TYR A 390 14.93 5.41 -17.99
N HIS A 391 14.76 4.56 -18.99
CA HIS A 391 15.84 3.73 -19.54
C HIS A 391 16.67 4.58 -20.50
N LEU A 392 17.82 5.02 -20.00
CA LEU A 392 18.81 5.73 -20.78
C LEU A 392 19.79 4.70 -21.34
N ASP A 393 19.78 4.48 -22.65
CA ASP A 393 20.66 3.53 -23.32
C ASP A 393 21.49 4.20 -24.41
N ILE A 394 22.73 3.75 -24.57
CA ILE A 394 23.53 3.98 -25.77
C ILE A 394 23.71 2.67 -26.52
N PHE A 395 23.54 2.72 -27.84
CA PHE A 395 23.75 1.60 -28.74
C PHE A 395 24.83 1.90 -29.77
N GLU A 396 25.50 0.86 -30.23
CA GLU A 396 26.29 0.92 -31.45
C GLU A 396 25.35 1.06 -32.65
N LEU A 397 25.66 2.00 -33.54
CA LEU A 397 24.83 2.19 -34.72
C LEU A 397 25.02 1.01 -35.68
N PRO A 398 23.94 0.27 -36.03
CA PRO A 398 24.04 -0.84 -36.98
C PRO A 398 24.56 -0.38 -38.35
N PRO A 399 25.12 -1.29 -39.16
CA PRO A 399 25.55 -0.96 -40.51
C PRO A 399 24.41 -0.34 -41.33
N GLN A 400 24.63 0.89 -41.82
CA GLN A 400 23.62 1.62 -42.59
C GLN A 400 23.62 1.21 -44.06
N CYS A 401 22.46 1.31 -44.71
CA CYS A 401 22.32 1.04 -46.14
C CYS A 401 23.25 1.93 -46.98
N LYS A 402 23.99 1.33 -47.93
CA LYS A 402 24.91 2.03 -48.83
C LYS A 402 24.52 1.77 -50.30
N PRO A 403 24.49 2.80 -51.16
CA PRO A 403 24.32 2.62 -52.59
C PRO A 403 25.60 2.04 -53.20
N MET A 404 25.52 0.85 -53.78
CA MET A 404 26.60 0.22 -54.54
C MET A 404 26.10 -0.27 -55.90
N LYS A 405 26.64 0.31 -56.99
CA LYS A 405 26.37 -0.10 -58.38
C LYS A 405 24.87 -0.22 -58.72
N GLY A 406 24.04 0.72 -58.23
CA GLY A 406 22.59 0.73 -58.47
C GLY A 406 21.75 -0.11 -57.50
N TRP A 407 22.39 -0.84 -56.57
CA TRP A 407 21.72 -1.58 -55.50
C TRP A 407 21.90 -0.86 -54.16
N MET A 408 20.92 -0.97 -53.27
CA MET A 408 21.05 -0.59 -51.86
C MET A 408 21.41 -1.85 -51.07
N ILE A 409 22.61 -1.90 -50.52
CA ILE A 409 23.12 -3.05 -49.77
C ILE A 409 23.28 -2.66 -48.30
N VAL A 410 22.88 -3.56 -47.40
CA VAL A 410 23.06 -3.43 -45.96
C VAL A 410 23.69 -4.71 -45.41
N GLU A 411 24.65 -4.56 -44.52
CA GLU A 411 25.23 -5.69 -43.79
C GLU A 411 24.32 -6.02 -42.61
N ILE A 412 23.96 -7.30 -42.50
CA ILE A 412 23.10 -7.80 -41.41
C ILE A 412 24.01 -8.53 -40.42
N LEU A 413 24.20 -7.93 -39.25
CA LEU A 413 24.87 -8.57 -38.13
C LEU A 413 23.97 -9.69 -37.58
N LYS A 414 24.58 -10.80 -37.15
CA LYS A 414 23.87 -11.91 -36.49
C LYS A 414 23.52 -11.58 -35.05
N GLU A 415 24.34 -10.73 -34.44
CA GLU A 415 24.12 -10.18 -33.10
C GLU A 415 23.07 -9.07 -33.21
N GLY A 416 22.10 -9.05 -32.29
CA GLY A 416 21.02 -8.08 -32.28
C GLY A 416 21.48 -6.69 -31.86
N LEU A 417 20.60 -5.91 -31.22
CA LEU A 417 20.94 -4.57 -30.70
C LEU A 417 22.15 -4.59 -29.75
N GLN A 418 23.29 -4.05 -30.21
CA GLN A 418 24.53 -3.99 -29.44
C GLN A 418 24.59 -2.72 -28.58
N LYS A 419 24.84 -2.89 -27.27
CA LYS A 419 25.05 -1.77 -26.34
C LYS A 419 26.43 -1.14 -26.54
N TYR A 420 26.49 0.18 -26.48
CA TYR A 420 27.76 0.92 -26.45
C TYR A 420 28.11 1.24 -24.99
N ILE A 421 29.28 0.82 -24.54
CA ILE A 421 29.71 0.98 -23.14
C ILE A 421 30.42 2.32 -22.97
N TYR A 422 29.90 3.16 -22.07
CA TYR A 422 30.48 4.44 -21.69
C TYR A 422 30.38 4.64 -20.17
N PRO A 423 31.51 4.90 -19.47
CA PRO A 423 32.90 4.83 -19.95
C PRO A 423 33.30 3.38 -20.33
N PRO A 424 34.27 3.16 -21.23
CA PRO A 424 34.70 1.81 -21.61
C PRO A 424 35.35 1.07 -20.43
N GLU A 425 35.17 -0.25 -20.34
CA GLU A 425 35.69 -1.08 -19.23
C GLU A 425 37.21 -1.02 -19.09
N SER A 426 37.94 -0.94 -20.21
CA SER A 426 39.40 -0.77 -20.24
C SER A 426 39.75 0.72 -20.39
N THR A 427 40.05 1.39 -19.29
CA THR A 427 40.49 2.79 -19.26
C THR A 427 42.02 2.96 -19.31
N GLU A 428 42.78 1.85 -19.33
CA GLU A 428 44.25 1.84 -19.27
C GLU A 428 44.94 2.66 -20.38
N ASP A 429 44.27 2.84 -21.54
CA ASP A 429 44.79 3.60 -22.67
C ASP A 429 44.59 5.13 -22.57
N PHE A 430 43.93 5.62 -21.52
CA PHE A 430 43.54 7.04 -21.39
C PHE A 430 44.26 7.73 -20.22
N GLU A 431 45.45 8.31 -20.48
CA GLU A 431 46.30 8.96 -19.46
C GLU A 431 45.80 10.35 -18.97
N THR A 432 44.58 10.78 -19.32
CA THR A 432 44.10 12.15 -19.01
C THR A 432 43.06 12.15 -17.88
N GLU A 433 43.26 13.01 -16.87
CA GLU A 433 42.21 13.35 -15.90
C GLU A 433 40.94 13.81 -16.65
N ASN A 434 39.78 13.23 -16.32
CA ASN A 434 38.48 13.44 -16.99
C ASN A 434 38.40 13.03 -18.47
N ALA A 435 39.09 11.97 -18.88
CA ALA A 435 38.94 11.39 -20.22
C ALA A 435 37.47 11.08 -20.58
N PHE A 436 36.66 10.72 -19.58
CA PHE A 436 35.25 10.38 -19.73
C PHE A 436 34.38 11.27 -18.82
N PRO A 437 34.03 12.49 -19.24
CA PRO A 437 33.18 13.36 -18.44
C PRO A 437 31.75 12.81 -18.32
N PRO A 438 31.03 13.12 -17.23
CA PRO A 438 29.64 12.72 -17.06
C PRO A 438 28.75 13.41 -18.09
N ILE A 439 27.54 12.90 -18.22
CA ILE A 439 26.59 13.25 -19.26
C ILE A 439 25.46 14.01 -18.60
N GLU A 440 25.23 15.24 -19.08
CA GLU A 440 24.11 16.02 -18.57
C GLU A 440 22.83 15.57 -19.26
N VAL A 441 21.84 15.23 -18.45
CA VAL A 441 20.52 14.78 -18.89
C VAL A 441 19.49 15.75 -18.33
N THR A 442 18.61 16.24 -19.19
CA THR A 442 17.43 17.01 -18.82
C THR A 442 16.19 16.21 -19.19
N LEU A 443 15.37 15.88 -18.19
CA LEU A 443 14.13 15.12 -18.32
C LEU A 443 12.93 15.99 -17.95
N GLU A 444 11.80 15.69 -18.58
CA GLU A 444 10.52 16.30 -18.27
C GLU A 444 9.72 15.38 -17.33
N VAL A 445 9.31 15.91 -16.18
CA VAL A 445 8.52 15.20 -15.18
C VAL A 445 7.06 15.20 -15.59
N GLN A 446 6.42 14.03 -15.54
CA GLN A 446 5.04 13.86 -15.95
C GLN A 446 4.06 14.77 -15.20
N GLU A 447 3.01 15.22 -15.90
CA GLU A 447 2.02 16.16 -15.36
C GLU A 447 1.22 15.63 -14.16
N ASN A 448 0.91 14.33 -14.17
CA ASN A 448 0.12 13.62 -13.15
C ASN A 448 0.90 13.33 -11.87
N VAL A 449 2.22 13.49 -11.86
CA VAL A 449 3.07 13.23 -10.69
C VAL A 449 3.30 14.52 -9.93
N ILE A 450 3.18 14.43 -8.60
CA ILE A 450 3.36 15.55 -7.69
C ILE A 450 4.56 15.25 -6.78
N PHE A 451 5.52 16.17 -6.79
CA PHE A 451 6.60 16.21 -5.82
C PHE A 451 6.35 17.36 -4.83
N PHE A 452 6.49 17.08 -3.53
CA PHE A 452 6.33 18.06 -2.44
C PHE A 452 7.66 18.70 -2.02
N GLU A 453 8.76 18.01 -2.30
CA GLU A 453 10.12 18.47 -2.15
C GLU A 453 10.88 18.25 -3.47
N ASP A 454 12.08 18.81 -3.59
CA ASP A 454 12.89 18.59 -4.79
C ASP A 454 13.19 17.08 -4.95
N PRO A 455 12.84 16.48 -6.10
CA PRO A 455 13.01 15.05 -6.33
C PRO A 455 14.49 14.67 -6.31
N MET A 456 14.78 13.50 -5.73
CA MET A 456 16.08 12.87 -5.86
C MET A 456 16.09 11.94 -7.07
N VAL A 457 17.27 11.73 -7.65
CA VAL A 457 17.47 10.82 -8.78
C VAL A 457 18.19 9.57 -8.28
N ALA A 458 17.70 8.40 -8.67
CA ALA A 458 18.35 7.13 -8.39
C ALA A 458 18.61 6.37 -9.68
N ARG A 459 19.76 5.68 -9.76
CA ARG A 459 20.13 4.78 -10.85
C ARG A 459 19.93 3.33 -10.44
N TRP A 460 19.56 2.48 -11.38
CA TRP A 460 19.42 1.05 -11.14
C TRP A 460 20.77 0.37 -11.16
N ASP A 461 21.08 -0.40 -10.13
CA ASP A 461 22.20 -1.33 -10.14
C ASP A 461 21.74 -2.71 -10.63
N ALA A 462 22.33 -3.15 -11.75
CA ALA A 462 21.98 -4.43 -12.36
C ALA A 462 22.56 -5.63 -11.59
N GLU A 463 23.68 -5.45 -10.88
CA GLU A 463 24.34 -6.53 -10.14
C GLU A 463 23.63 -6.80 -8.81
N GLY A 464 23.43 -5.75 -8.00
CA GLY A 464 22.71 -5.81 -6.73
C GLY A 464 21.18 -5.89 -6.87
N LYS A 465 20.62 -5.53 -8.03
CA LYS A 465 19.17 -5.45 -8.30
C LYS A 465 18.43 -4.51 -7.32
N HIS A 466 19.01 -3.34 -7.08
CA HIS A 466 18.42 -2.28 -6.26
C HIS A 466 18.74 -0.90 -6.82
N TRP A 467 18.08 0.12 -6.30
CA TRP A 467 18.33 1.50 -6.65
C TRP A 467 19.50 2.07 -5.83
N GLN A 468 20.34 2.90 -6.45
CA GLN A 468 21.47 3.59 -5.82
C GLN A 468 21.47 5.08 -6.19
N THR A 469 22.11 5.91 -5.36
CA THR A 469 22.21 7.38 -5.55
C THR A 469 23.60 7.85 -6.00
N ASP A 470 24.53 6.93 -6.21
CA ASP A 470 25.89 7.23 -6.64
C ASP A 470 25.99 7.42 -8.17
N GLY A 471 27.12 7.96 -8.64
CA GLY A 471 27.33 8.27 -10.06
C GLY A 471 26.40 9.35 -10.62
N ILE A 472 25.69 10.06 -9.74
CA ILE A 472 24.76 11.15 -10.05
C ILE A 472 25.23 12.43 -9.35
N SER A 473 25.28 13.54 -10.08
CA SER A 473 25.66 14.84 -9.54
C SER A 473 24.89 15.99 -10.19
N ASN A 474 25.03 17.21 -9.65
CA ASN A 474 24.44 18.44 -10.21
C ASN A 474 22.92 18.36 -10.44
N VAL A 475 22.18 17.73 -9.53
CA VAL A 475 20.72 17.64 -9.62
C VAL A 475 20.10 19.02 -9.40
N LEU A 476 19.34 19.49 -10.37
CA LEU A 476 18.59 20.74 -10.35
C LEU A 476 17.15 20.45 -10.80
N TYR A 477 16.17 20.80 -9.98
CA TYR A 477 14.77 20.72 -10.34
C TYR A 477 14.15 22.10 -10.52
N GLN A 478 13.52 22.30 -11.68
CA GLN A 478 12.78 23.51 -12.03
C GLN A 478 11.29 23.19 -11.96
N SER A 479 10.68 23.43 -10.80
CA SER A 479 9.29 23.04 -10.52
C SER A 479 8.26 23.72 -11.43
N GLU A 480 8.50 24.97 -11.86
CA GLU A 480 7.61 25.70 -12.77
C GLU A 480 7.56 25.08 -14.19
N GLU A 481 8.71 24.61 -14.68
CA GLU A 481 8.84 24.00 -16.01
C GLU A 481 8.73 22.47 -15.98
N ARG A 482 8.66 21.87 -14.78
CA ARG A 482 8.72 20.41 -14.53
C ARG A 482 9.95 19.75 -15.15
N LEU A 483 11.08 20.46 -15.19
CA LEU A 483 12.33 19.94 -15.73
C LEU A 483 13.28 19.56 -14.60
N ILE A 484 13.89 18.37 -14.73
CA ILE A 484 14.99 17.95 -13.88
C ILE A 484 16.24 17.77 -14.72
N THR A 485 17.33 18.43 -14.31
CA THR A 485 18.65 18.33 -14.93
C THR A 485 19.61 17.69 -13.96
N PHE A 486 20.39 16.71 -14.41
CA PHE A 486 21.41 16.04 -13.60
C PHE A 486 22.55 15.51 -14.48
N SER A 487 23.71 15.29 -13.88
CA SER A 487 24.89 14.69 -14.51
C SER A 487 25.00 13.21 -14.14
N LEU A 488 25.14 12.34 -15.13
CA LEU A 488 25.21 10.89 -14.98
C LEU A 488 26.57 10.35 -15.46
N GLU A 489 27.25 9.54 -14.63
CA GLU A 489 28.54 8.95 -14.99
C GLU A 489 28.42 7.80 -15.99
N THR A 490 27.42 6.92 -15.79
CA THR A 490 27.18 5.72 -16.60
C THR A 490 25.73 5.64 -17.01
N PHE A 491 25.46 5.30 -18.28
CA PHE A 491 24.09 5.12 -18.76
C PHE A 491 23.42 3.89 -18.14
N GLY A 492 22.13 4.01 -17.87
CA GLY A 492 21.29 2.93 -17.36
C GLY A 492 19.89 3.42 -17.00
N PRO A 493 19.06 2.54 -16.43
CA PRO A 493 17.76 2.93 -15.92
C PRO A 493 17.91 3.90 -14.75
N VAL A 494 17.16 5.00 -14.78
CA VAL A 494 17.06 5.96 -13.69
C VAL A 494 15.60 6.20 -13.32
N THR A 495 15.33 6.57 -12.08
CA THR A 495 14.01 6.94 -11.59
C THR A 495 14.10 8.15 -10.67
N LEU A 496 12.95 8.79 -10.44
CA LEU A 496 12.83 9.87 -9.49
C LEU A 496 12.22 9.32 -8.21
N ILE A 497 12.77 9.73 -7.07
CA ILE A 497 12.34 9.26 -5.75
C ILE A 497 11.98 10.42 -4.83
N GLN A 498 11.05 10.15 -3.92
CA GLN A 498 10.65 11.04 -2.84
C GLN A 498 10.43 10.23 -1.56
N ASP A 499 10.54 10.90 -0.41
CA ASP A 499 10.14 10.32 0.87
C ASP A 499 8.67 9.82 0.81
N THR A 500 8.49 8.54 1.12
CA THR A 500 7.21 7.82 1.13
C THR A 500 6.27 8.40 2.19
N HIS A 501 6.84 8.92 3.27
CA HIS A 501 6.15 9.40 4.46
C HIS A 501 6.03 10.92 4.51
N ILE A 502 6.31 11.64 3.42
CA ILE A 502 6.26 13.11 3.37
C ILE A 502 4.93 13.72 3.82
N ASN A 503 3.84 12.97 3.65
CA ASN A 503 2.49 13.34 4.05
C ASN A 503 2.10 12.83 5.46
N MET A 504 3.05 12.31 6.22
CA MET A 504 2.87 11.72 7.55
C MET A 504 3.80 12.38 8.58
N PRO A 505 3.38 12.55 9.84
CA PRO A 505 2.07 12.19 10.38
C PRO A 505 0.96 13.16 9.91
N PHE A 506 -0.29 12.70 9.91
CA PHE A 506 -1.42 13.54 9.54
C PHE A 506 -1.68 14.64 10.59
N GLN A 507 -2.06 15.83 10.13
CA GLN A 507 -2.48 16.92 11.01
C GLN A 507 -3.88 16.68 11.55
N SER A 508 -4.78 16.18 10.69
CA SER A 508 -6.13 15.81 11.07
C SER A 508 -6.74 14.80 10.10
N TRP A 509 -7.71 14.04 10.58
CA TRP A 509 -8.61 13.27 9.74
C TRP A 509 -10.04 13.37 10.27
N GLU A 510 -11.00 13.30 9.35
CA GLU A 510 -12.43 13.33 9.66
C GLU A 510 -13.19 12.38 8.73
N LEU A 511 -14.15 11.66 9.28
CA LEU A 511 -14.95 10.66 8.59
C LEU A 511 -16.42 11.05 8.80
N ARG A 512 -17.08 11.52 7.74
CA ARG A 512 -18.42 12.10 7.80
C ARG A 512 -19.43 11.27 7.00
N PRO A 513 -20.58 10.88 7.58
CA PRO A 513 -21.63 10.21 6.83
C PRO A 513 -22.19 11.13 5.76
N LEU A 514 -22.38 10.60 4.54
CA LEU A 514 -23.08 11.31 3.47
C LEU A 514 -24.48 10.73 3.25
N ASP A 515 -24.58 9.40 3.26
CA ASP A 515 -25.79 8.64 2.98
C ASP A 515 -25.61 7.20 3.50
N VAL A 516 -26.64 6.36 3.36
CA VAL A 516 -26.53 4.92 3.60
C VAL A 516 -25.41 4.34 2.73
N ASN A 517 -24.46 3.64 3.37
CA ASN A 517 -23.27 3.06 2.74
C ASN A 517 -22.40 4.06 1.96
N LYS A 518 -22.45 5.36 2.31
CA LYS A 518 -21.59 6.41 1.73
C LYS A 518 -20.97 7.28 2.81
N VAL A 519 -19.66 7.40 2.78
CA VAL A 519 -18.90 8.20 3.75
C VAL A 519 -17.84 9.04 3.05
N LEU A 520 -17.59 10.22 3.60
CA LEU A 520 -16.50 11.11 3.17
C LEU A 520 -15.37 11.06 4.19
N LEU A 521 -14.22 10.54 3.79
CA LEU A 521 -12.98 10.62 4.54
C LEU A 521 -12.19 11.84 4.08
N THR A 522 -11.92 12.76 4.98
CA THR A 522 -11.04 13.91 4.76
C THR A 522 -9.76 13.72 5.55
N VAL A 523 -8.61 13.71 4.88
CA VAL A 523 -7.29 13.62 5.51
C VAL A 523 -6.54 14.90 5.21
N THR A 524 -6.05 15.56 6.26
CA THR A 524 -5.23 16.78 6.15
C THR A 524 -3.82 16.47 6.63
N THR A 525 -2.86 16.70 5.75
CA THR A 525 -1.41 16.52 5.98
C THR A 525 -0.73 17.89 6.02
N VAL A 526 0.59 17.92 6.06
CA VAL A 526 1.36 19.17 6.00
C VAL A 526 1.18 19.89 4.66
N PHE A 527 1.15 19.14 3.56
CA PHE A 527 1.13 19.68 2.20
C PHE A 527 -0.23 19.57 1.53
N THR A 528 -1.07 18.61 1.94
CA THR A 528 -2.28 18.25 1.21
C THR A 528 -3.52 18.09 2.07
N GLU A 529 -4.67 18.41 1.48
CA GLU A 529 -6.00 18.01 1.98
C GLU A 529 -6.63 17.10 0.93
N ILE A 530 -6.85 15.83 1.28
CA ILE A 530 -7.39 14.81 0.40
C ILE A 530 -8.79 14.43 0.88
N GLN A 531 -9.77 14.50 -0.02
CA GLN A 531 -11.13 14.08 0.23
C GLN A 531 -11.46 12.82 -0.58
N ILE A 532 -11.81 11.75 0.11
CA ILE A 532 -12.08 10.43 -0.44
C ILE A 532 -13.54 10.09 -0.14
N GLN A 533 -14.32 9.84 -1.19
CA GLN A 533 -15.65 9.27 -1.04
C GLN A 533 -15.55 7.75 -1.10
N ILE A 534 -16.12 7.09 -0.10
CA ILE A 534 -16.20 5.64 -0.02
C ILE A 534 -17.67 5.28 -0.15
N LYS A 535 -17.99 4.41 -1.09
CA LYS A 535 -19.35 3.91 -1.36
C LYS A 535 -19.28 2.41 -1.57
N GLU A 536 -20.04 1.65 -0.79
CA GLU A 536 -20.07 0.18 -0.88
C GLU A 536 -18.63 -0.39 -0.80
N ASN A 537 -18.14 -1.06 -1.86
CA ASN A 537 -16.78 -1.59 -1.95
C ASN A 537 -15.85 -0.74 -2.83
N LEU A 538 -16.19 0.52 -3.11
CA LEU A 538 -15.44 1.41 -3.99
C LEU A 538 -15.01 2.70 -3.28
N CYS A 539 -13.88 3.23 -3.74
CA CYS A 539 -13.32 4.51 -3.33
C CYS A 539 -13.22 5.44 -4.54
N MET A 540 -13.40 6.74 -4.33
CA MET A 540 -13.22 7.78 -5.34
C MET A 540 -12.55 9.00 -4.72
N LEU A 541 -11.61 9.58 -5.46
CA LEU A 541 -11.01 10.86 -5.11
C LEU A 541 -12.00 11.98 -5.42
N ALA A 542 -12.51 12.67 -4.40
CA ALA A 542 -13.50 13.72 -4.56
C ALA A 542 -12.85 15.09 -4.81
N SER A 543 -11.77 15.40 -4.09
CA SER A 543 -10.94 16.57 -4.37
C SER A 543 -9.58 16.47 -3.70
N VAL A 544 -8.59 17.15 -4.27
CA VAL A 544 -7.28 17.39 -3.64
C VAL A 544 -6.98 18.88 -3.58
N LYS A 545 -6.47 19.32 -2.43
CA LYS A 545 -5.81 20.62 -2.30
C LYS A 545 -4.34 20.41 -1.98
N VAL A 546 -3.47 21.08 -2.71
CA VAL A 546 -2.02 21.14 -2.46
C VAL A 546 -1.68 22.57 -2.10
N ASP A 547 -1.01 22.80 -0.98
CA ASP A 547 -0.68 24.14 -0.46
C ASP A 547 -1.91 25.09 -0.39
N ASN A 548 -3.05 24.54 0.04
CA ASN A 548 -4.35 25.22 0.09
C ASN A 548 -4.92 25.69 -1.27
N LYS A 549 -4.34 25.28 -2.39
CA LYS A 549 -4.85 25.52 -3.73
C LYS A 549 -5.50 24.25 -4.26
N LYS A 550 -6.66 24.40 -4.92
CA LYS A 550 -7.31 23.27 -5.58
C LYS A 550 -6.39 22.74 -6.69
N HIS A 551 -6.08 21.45 -6.64
CA HIS A 551 -5.27 20.78 -7.65
C HIS A 551 -6.16 19.82 -8.43
N SER A 552 -6.18 19.95 -9.75
CA SER A 552 -6.96 19.05 -10.61
C SER A 552 -6.17 17.78 -10.86
N SER A 553 -6.60 16.67 -10.26
CA SER A 553 -6.01 15.35 -10.49
C SER A 553 -6.79 14.57 -11.54
N THR A 554 -6.08 13.83 -12.41
CA THR A 554 -6.69 12.90 -13.39
C THR A 554 -7.49 11.77 -12.72
N LEU A 555 -7.26 11.53 -11.43
CA LEU A 555 -7.97 10.52 -10.63
C LEU A 555 -9.32 11.02 -10.09
N GLU A 556 -9.58 12.33 -10.10
CA GLU A 556 -10.82 12.88 -9.55
C GLU A 556 -12.04 12.31 -10.29
N GLY A 557 -13.06 11.87 -9.55
CA GLY A 557 -14.31 11.36 -10.11
C GLY A 557 -14.32 9.90 -10.57
N ARG A 558 -13.19 9.17 -10.48
CA ARG A 558 -13.12 7.74 -10.86
C ARG A 558 -13.38 6.82 -9.66
N TRP A 559 -14.36 5.94 -9.77
CA TRP A 559 -14.61 4.89 -8.77
C TRP A 559 -13.70 3.68 -9.02
N MET A 560 -13.01 3.24 -7.98
CA MET A 560 -12.05 2.13 -8.02
C MET A 560 -12.21 1.25 -6.79
N THR A 561 -11.75 0.00 -6.85
CA THR A 561 -11.63 -0.83 -5.64
C THR A 561 -10.58 -0.21 -4.70
N PRO A 562 -10.59 -0.53 -3.39
CA PRO A 562 -9.70 0.12 -2.43
C PRO A 562 -8.21 -0.08 -2.77
N ILE A 563 -7.83 -1.27 -3.22
CA ILE A 563 -6.45 -1.57 -3.62
C ILE A 563 -6.05 -0.78 -4.87
N SER A 564 -6.87 -0.79 -5.92
CA SER A 564 -6.59 -0.02 -7.13
C SER A 564 -6.53 1.48 -6.85
N PHE A 565 -7.40 1.98 -5.96
CA PHE A 565 -7.38 3.37 -5.50
C PHE A 565 -6.08 3.71 -4.76
N ILE A 566 -5.62 2.86 -3.85
CA ILE A 566 -4.37 3.04 -3.11
C ILE A 566 -3.17 3.10 -4.06
N LEU A 567 -3.11 2.17 -5.03
CA LEU A 567 -2.02 2.13 -6.02
C LEU A 567 -2.01 3.40 -6.88
N ALA A 568 -3.15 3.77 -7.46
CA ALA A 568 -3.26 4.96 -8.29
C ALA A 568 -2.88 6.24 -7.53
N LEU A 569 -3.31 6.36 -6.27
CA LEU A 569 -2.97 7.53 -5.45
C LEU A 569 -1.46 7.59 -5.15
N LYS A 570 -0.83 6.44 -4.87
CA LYS A 570 0.63 6.34 -4.66
C LYS A 570 1.41 6.70 -5.92
N GLU A 571 0.99 6.24 -7.09
CA GLU A 571 1.65 6.52 -8.37
C GLU A 571 1.67 8.03 -8.71
N THR A 572 0.69 8.79 -8.24
CA THR A 572 0.65 10.26 -8.40
C THR A 572 1.50 11.03 -7.37
N GLY A 573 2.11 10.35 -6.40
CA GLY A 573 2.85 10.98 -5.29
C GLY A 573 1.99 11.31 -4.06
N LEU A 574 0.67 11.12 -4.13
CA LEU A 574 -0.29 11.41 -3.05
C LEU A 574 -0.36 10.28 -2.00
N ASN A 575 0.78 9.80 -1.52
CA ASN A 575 0.79 8.69 -0.57
C ASN A 575 0.33 9.13 0.84
N ILE A 576 -0.81 8.59 1.29
CA ILE A 576 -1.31 8.69 2.67
C ILE A 576 -1.50 7.31 3.32
N PHE A 577 -0.90 6.26 2.78
CA PHE A 577 -1.12 4.89 3.24
C PHE A 577 0.15 4.35 3.91
N PRO A 578 0.19 4.26 5.26
CA PRO A 578 1.32 3.71 5.96
C PRO A 578 1.50 2.23 5.62
N THR A 579 2.75 1.79 5.52
CA THR A 579 3.17 0.39 5.49
C THR A 579 3.60 -0.07 6.89
N GLY A 580 3.74 -1.38 7.11
CA GLY A 580 4.23 -1.96 8.38
C GLY A 580 5.65 -1.52 8.79
N HIS A 581 6.41 -0.84 7.91
CA HIS A 581 7.74 -0.29 8.23
C HIS A 581 7.68 1.19 8.59
N SER A 582 6.56 1.89 8.35
CA SER A 582 6.45 3.35 8.46
C SER A 582 6.80 3.90 9.83
N HIS A 583 6.53 3.10 10.87
CA HIS A 583 6.81 3.44 12.25
C HIS A 583 8.32 3.61 12.59
N PHE A 584 9.24 3.25 11.68
CA PHE A 584 10.68 3.53 11.79
C PHE A 584 11.07 4.93 11.28
N TYR A 585 10.25 5.53 10.42
CA TYR A 585 10.53 6.80 9.75
C TYR A 585 9.65 7.92 10.28
N VAL A 586 8.45 7.60 10.75
CA VAL A 586 7.49 8.55 11.31
C VAL A 586 7.36 8.34 12.81
N VAL A 587 7.57 9.41 13.57
CA VAL A 587 7.38 9.41 15.02
C VAL A 587 5.88 9.43 15.34
N ILE A 588 5.35 8.28 15.77
CA ILE A 588 3.95 8.13 16.19
C ILE A 588 3.84 7.37 17.51
N ASN A 589 2.74 7.59 18.22
CA ASN A 589 2.41 6.79 19.40
C ASN A 589 1.76 5.47 18.97
N ARG A 590 2.55 4.39 19.03
CA ARG A 590 2.16 3.06 18.56
C ARG A 590 1.04 2.47 19.43
N LYS A 591 -0.04 2.01 18.80
CA LYS A 591 -1.11 1.29 19.49
C LYS A 591 -0.93 -0.21 19.29
N GLU A 592 -1.53 -0.99 20.19
CA GLU A 592 -1.53 -2.44 20.03
C GLU A 592 -2.40 -2.80 18.80
N PRO A 593 -1.93 -3.67 17.88
CA PRO A 593 -2.66 -4.00 16.64
C PRO A 593 -4.10 -4.48 16.89
N LEU A 594 -4.31 -5.25 17.96
CA LEU A 594 -5.64 -5.72 18.38
C LEU A 594 -6.59 -4.58 18.79
N VAL A 595 -6.05 -3.48 19.33
CA VAL A 595 -6.84 -2.30 19.68
C VAL A 595 -7.16 -1.48 18.44
N GLU A 596 -6.20 -1.34 17.51
CA GLU A 596 -6.42 -0.65 16.24
C GLU A 596 -7.48 -1.32 15.39
N ILE A 597 -7.38 -2.64 15.16
CA ILE A 597 -8.34 -3.38 14.34
C ILE A 597 -9.76 -3.29 14.90
N LYS A 598 -9.93 -3.45 16.22
CA LYS A 598 -11.24 -3.32 16.87
C LYS A 598 -11.80 -1.91 16.74
N ALA A 599 -10.95 -0.89 16.90
CA ALA A 599 -11.37 0.49 16.68
C ALA A 599 -11.81 0.72 15.23
N TYR A 600 -11.04 0.25 14.23
CA TYR A 600 -11.40 0.41 12.82
C TYR A 600 -12.72 -0.31 12.47
N ARG A 601 -12.94 -1.52 12.98
CA ARG A 601 -14.20 -2.26 12.78
C ARG A 601 -15.39 -1.51 13.36
N GLN A 602 -15.29 -1.06 14.61
CA GLN A 602 -16.37 -0.32 15.27
C GLN A 602 -16.66 1.02 14.59
N LEU A 603 -15.61 1.74 14.15
CA LEU A 603 -15.79 2.93 13.34
C LEU A 603 -16.53 2.59 12.04
N ALA A 604 -16.08 1.57 11.29
CA ALA A 604 -16.73 1.18 10.04
C ALA A 604 -18.23 0.89 10.21
N LEU A 605 -18.62 0.16 11.27
CA LEU A 605 -20.02 -0.16 11.56
C LEU A 605 -20.87 1.09 11.88
N LEU A 606 -20.30 2.09 12.56
CA LEU A 606 -21.03 3.25 13.06
C LEU A 606 -20.95 4.49 12.15
N THR A 607 -20.07 4.49 11.16
CA THR A 607 -19.81 5.65 10.29
C THR A 607 -20.95 6.07 9.38
N SER A 608 -21.97 5.23 9.20
CA SER A 608 -23.21 5.60 8.51
C SER A 608 -24.09 6.54 9.34
N ALA A 609 -23.95 6.54 10.67
CA ALA A 609 -24.77 7.31 11.60
C ALA A 609 -24.00 8.44 12.30
N PHE A 610 -22.70 8.25 12.54
CA PHE A 610 -21.88 9.19 13.31
C PHE A 610 -20.70 9.71 12.50
N ALA A 611 -20.38 10.99 12.71
CA ALA A 611 -19.14 11.56 12.19
C ALA A 611 -18.02 11.44 13.23
N PHE A 612 -16.87 10.97 12.78
CA PHE A 612 -15.69 10.73 13.60
C PHE A 612 -14.55 11.63 13.17
N GLY A 613 -13.65 11.97 14.09
CA GLY A 613 -12.46 12.73 13.78
C GLY A 613 -11.32 12.45 14.73
N TRP A 614 -10.13 12.85 14.32
CA TRP A 614 -8.92 12.69 15.10
C TRP A 614 -9.00 13.39 16.47
N SER A 615 -8.20 12.90 17.42
CA SER A 615 -8.10 13.47 18.77
C SER A 615 -6.65 13.66 19.16
N LYS A 616 -6.31 14.89 19.59
CA LYS A 616 -4.99 15.24 20.12
C LYS A 616 -4.58 14.42 21.35
N TRP A 617 -5.54 13.88 22.09
CA TRP A 617 -5.30 13.10 23.30
C TRP A 617 -4.65 11.75 23.02
N ASN A 618 -4.66 11.27 21.77
CA ASN A 618 -3.96 10.03 21.40
C ASN A 618 -2.44 10.12 21.56
N VAL A 619 -1.87 11.33 21.58
CA VAL A 619 -0.44 11.55 21.80
C VAL A 619 -0.03 11.13 23.22
N GLU A 620 -0.85 11.45 24.22
CA GLU A 620 -0.59 11.13 25.62
C GLU A 620 -1.19 9.78 26.06
N CYS A 621 -2.16 9.28 25.29
CA CYS A 621 -2.87 8.05 25.61
C CYS A 621 -1.99 6.81 25.37
N GLY A 622 -1.95 5.86 26.31
CA GLY A 622 -1.15 4.63 26.15
C GLY A 622 -1.54 3.77 24.94
N SER A 623 -0.75 2.73 24.64
CA SER A 623 -0.94 1.84 23.48
C SER A 623 -2.28 1.09 23.45
N LYS A 624 -2.90 0.91 24.62
CA LYS A 624 -4.14 0.12 24.82
C LYS A 624 -5.44 0.90 24.63
N LYS A 625 -5.37 2.16 24.25
CA LYS A 625 -6.53 3.06 24.18
C LYS A 625 -6.45 3.95 22.94
N VAL A 626 -7.58 4.08 22.26
CA VAL A 626 -7.80 4.97 21.12
C VAL A 626 -8.93 5.92 21.48
N ILE A 627 -8.69 7.22 21.29
CA ILE A 627 -9.67 8.27 21.56
C ILE A 627 -10.08 8.88 20.21
N VAL A 628 -11.36 8.89 19.93
CA VAL A 628 -11.91 9.50 18.70
C VAL A 628 -12.84 10.63 19.10
N LYS A 629 -12.79 11.74 18.37
CA LYS A 629 -13.70 12.86 18.57
C LYS A 629 -14.99 12.57 17.80
N ASN A 630 -16.13 12.69 18.47
CA ASN A 630 -17.41 12.78 17.77
C ASN A 630 -17.52 14.19 17.18
N VAL A 631 -17.58 14.28 15.85
CA VAL A 631 -17.76 15.53 15.12
C VAL A 631 -19.26 15.75 14.99
N THR A 632 -19.75 16.91 15.42
CA THR A 632 -21.16 17.23 15.21
C THR A 632 -21.41 17.33 13.69
N PRO A 633 -22.44 16.65 13.16
CA PRO A 633 -22.69 16.57 11.72
C PRO A 633 -22.90 17.93 11.06
#